data_AF-A0A0D8I7Q7-F1
#
_entry.id   AF-A0A0D8I7Q7-F1
#
_cell.length_a   1.000
_cell.length_b   1.000
_cell.length_c   1.000
_cell.angle_alpha   90.00
_cell.angle_beta   90.00
_cell.angle_gamma   90.00
#
_symmetry.space_group_name_H-M   'P 1'
#
loop_
_entity.id
_entity.type
_entity.pdbx_description
1 polymer ?
#
loop_
_entity_poly.entity_id
_entity_poly.type
_entity_poly.pdbx_seq_one_letter_code
_entity_poly.pdbx_strand_id
1 'polypeptide(L)'
;MKEKVRELRELPQEIKHNYFNVLFTMANIDEKINPLELAELYRFMAKMQLEKEERKVLLKQLYKSENNLENLCKNLYRGLNEQEKNIVRFSLIRDLMLLMKSDYYEAQEETDLFNQIKVLLNITEEHMVWFNEEKALYQDTSNKPLSYEGIEETVLMATAIGVPLTTFLFSDSFKKNPFLLKKSSHKRRLRTDLLRSIAIGGVSYHSLKWWLRRRKKKSMSLQQCMIEEVEKLQERAKRYMALDLQHLQQSLQWAEENFIDMELQRETIILLKKSLAVLHNTKPQEL
;
A
#
# COMPACT_ATOMS: atom_id res chain seq x y z
N MET A 1 31.33 5.47 -7.27
CA MET A 1 30.42 6.01 -6.24
C MET A 1 29.04 5.44 -6.54
N LYS A 2 28.36 4.79 -5.58
CA LYS A 2 26.96 4.36 -5.82
C LYS A 2 26.09 5.62 -5.75
N GLU A 3 25.40 5.95 -6.84
CA GLU A 3 24.41 7.02 -6.83
C GLU A 3 23.31 6.68 -5.81
N LYS A 4 22.91 7.67 -5.00
CA LYS A 4 21.79 7.51 -4.07
C LYS A 4 20.50 7.39 -4.89
N VAL A 5 19.75 6.32 -4.70
CA VAL A 5 18.42 6.15 -5.31
C VAL A 5 17.46 7.15 -4.69
N ARG A 6 16.86 8.01 -5.51
CA ARG A 6 15.85 8.98 -5.06
C ARG A 6 14.48 8.30 -4.92
N GLU A 7 13.76 8.66 -3.86
CA GLU A 7 12.35 8.33 -3.71
C GLU A 7 11.49 9.23 -4.62
N LEU A 8 10.21 8.89 -4.85
CA LEU A 8 9.29 9.66 -5.69
C LEU A 8 9.24 11.16 -5.34
N ARG A 9 9.26 11.48 -4.04
CA ARG A 9 9.27 12.87 -3.53
C ARG A 9 10.57 13.63 -3.81
N GLU A 10 11.68 12.93 -4.02
CA GLU A 10 13.01 13.49 -4.29
C GLU A 10 13.31 13.55 -5.81
N LEU A 11 12.37 13.11 -6.66
CA LEU A 11 12.55 13.16 -8.12
C LEU A 11 12.55 14.61 -8.65
N PRO A 12 13.22 14.87 -9.79
CA PRO A 12 13.17 16.18 -10.44
C PRO A 12 11.75 16.61 -10.77
N GLN A 13 11.48 17.91 -10.73
CA GLN A 13 10.15 18.47 -10.99
C GLN A 13 9.60 18.06 -12.36
N GLU A 14 10.44 18.03 -13.40
CA GLU A 14 10.07 17.58 -14.74
C GLU A 14 9.52 16.14 -14.74
N ILE A 15 10.12 15.24 -13.96
CA ILE A 15 9.67 13.85 -13.87
C ILE A 15 8.35 13.76 -13.10
N LYS A 16 8.20 14.51 -12.00
CA LYS A 16 6.92 14.60 -11.28
C LYS A 16 5.83 15.15 -12.18
N HIS A 17 6.14 16.17 -12.98
CA HIS A 17 5.22 16.78 -13.93
C HIS A 17 4.72 15.76 -14.94
N ASN A 18 5.63 15.04 -15.60
CA ASN A 18 5.29 13.98 -16.55
C ASN A 18 4.49 12.85 -15.89
N TYR A 19 4.81 12.51 -14.63
CA TYR A 19 4.07 11.51 -13.85
C TYR A 19 2.61 11.89 -13.70
N PHE A 20 2.34 13.14 -13.29
CA PHE A 20 0.99 13.63 -13.16
C PHE A 20 0.30 13.84 -14.51
N ASN A 21 1.00 14.23 -15.57
CA ASN A 21 0.40 14.32 -16.90
C ASN A 21 -0.14 12.96 -17.38
N VAL A 22 0.55 11.85 -17.08
CA VAL A 22 0.01 10.51 -17.39
C VAL A 22 -1.25 10.22 -16.56
N LEU A 23 -1.25 10.56 -15.26
CA LEU A 23 -2.42 10.39 -14.40
C LEU A 23 -3.61 11.27 -14.85
N PHE A 24 -3.37 12.52 -15.26
CA PHE A 24 -4.41 13.40 -15.80
C PHE A 24 -4.93 12.92 -17.15
N THR A 25 -4.06 12.37 -18.00
CA THR A 25 -4.48 11.75 -19.27
C THR A 25 -5.46 10.61 -19.00
N MET A 26 -5.22 9.80 -17.97
CA MET A 26 -6.15 8.76 -17.54
C MET A 26 -7.46 9.35 -17.00
N ALA A 27 -7.40 10.25 -16.02
CA ALA A 27 -8.60 10.84 -15.41
C ALA A 27 -9.47 11.64 -16.39
N ASN A 28 -8.89 12.16 -17.48
CA ASN A 28 -9.58 13.00 -18.45
C ASN A 28 -9.90 12.26 -19.76
N ILE A 29 -9.80 10.93 -19.79
CA ILE A 29 -10.06 10.15 -21.02
C ILE A 29 -11.51 10.32 -21.49
N ASP A 30 -12.46 10.43 -20.56
CA ASP A 30 -13.88 10.65 -20.82
C ASP A 30 -14.25 12.15 -20.91
N GLU A 31 -13.26 13.01 -21.23
CA GLU A 31 -13.35 14.47 -21.35
C GLU A 31 -13.81 15.21 -20.08
N LYS A 32 -13.95 14.50 -18.95
CA LYS A 32 -14.45 15.09 -17.71
C LYS A 32 -13.93 14.36 -16.48
N ILE A 33 -13.08 15.06 -15.74
CA ILE A 33 -12.64 14.59 -14.42
C ILE A 33 -13.78 14.69 -13.40
N ASN A 34 -14.06 13.59 -12.71
CA ASN A 34 -15.05 13.51 -11.67
C ASN A 34 -14.48 13.85 -10.26
N PRO A 35 -15.32 14.13 -9.25
CA PRO A 35 -14.83 14.51 -7.92
C PRO A 35 -14.06 13.41 -7.17
N LEU A 36 -14.27 12.13 -7.48
CA LEU A 36 -13.57 11.00 -6.85
C LEU A 36 -12.15 10.89 -7.42
N GLU A 37 -12.01 10.97 -8.74
CA GLU A 37 -10.71 11.00 -9.42
C GLU A 37 -9.87 12.18 -8.98
N LEU A 38 -10.45 13.39 -8.93
CA LEU A 38 -9.70 14.56 -8.48
C LEU A 38 -9.28 14.43 -7.00
N ALA A 39 -10.09 13.78 -6.16
CA ALA A 39 -9.71 13.49 -4.79
C ALA A 39 -8.48 12.54 -4.73
N GLU A 40 -8.44 11.49 -5.56
CA GLU A 40 -7.27 10.60 -5.66
C GLU A 40 -6.04 11.32 -6.22
N LEU A 41 -6.20 12.12 -7.27
CA LEU A 41 -5.11 12.93 -7.83
C LEU A 41 -4.47 13.81 -6.75
N TYR A 42 -5.27 14.44 -5.88
CA TYR A 42 -4.76 15.23 -4.75
C TYR A 42 -4.06 14.39 -3.69
N ARG A 43 -4.50 13.14 -3.45
CA ARG A 43 -3.77 12.21 -2.58
C ARG A 43 -2.41 11.82 -3.18
N PHE A 44 -2.34 11.60 -4.49
CA PHE A 44 -1.06 11.37 -5.18
C PHE A 44 -0.16 12.62 -5.09
N MET A 45 -0.68 13.83 -5.28
CA MET A 45 0.09 15.07 -5.11
C MET A 45 0.62 15.21 -3.68
N ALA A 46 -0.18 14.82 -2.68
CA ALA A 46 0.24 14.79 -1.29
C ALA A 46 1.31 13.71 -1.01
N LYS A 47 1.26 12.57 -1.70
CA LYS A 47 2.23 11.46 -1.61
C LYS A 47 3.60 11.90 -2.13
N MET A 48 3.63 12.56 -3.28
CA MET A 48 4.85 13.12 -3.89
C MET A 48 5.29 14.47 -3.29
N GLN A 49 4.51 15.01 -2.35
CA GLN A 49 4.74 16.28 -1.65
C GLN A 49 4.91 17.46 -2.61
N LEU A 50 4.01 17.59 -3.59
CA LEU A 50 4.08 18.68 -4.56
C LEU A 50 3.94 20.05 -3.91
N GLU A 51 4.79 20.99 -4.32
CA GLU A 51 4.74 22.37 -3.90
C GLU A 51 3.55 23.11 -4.50
N LYS A 52 3.21 24.27 -3.92
CA LYS A 52 2.06 25.07 -4.36
C LYS A 52 2.15 25.45 -5.84
N GLU A 53 3.32 25.87 -6.32
CA GLU A 53 3.48 26.29 -7.71
C GLU A 53 3.40 25.11 -8.68
N GLU A 54 3.95 23.95 -8.32
CA GLU A 54 3.83 22.71 -9.11
C GLU A 54 2.36 22.31 -9.28
N ARG A 55 1.58 22.30 -8.18
CA ARG A 55 0.16 21.96 -8.23
C ARG A 55 -0.66 22.94 -9.08
N LYS A 56 -0.34 24.24 -9.05
CA LYS A 56 -1.01 25.22 -9.92
C LYS A 56 -0.76 24.96 -11.40
N VAL A 57 0.46 24.58 -11.77
CA VAL A 57 0.78 24.24 -13.17
C VAL A 57 -0.04 23.03 -13.61
N LEU A 58 -0.11 22.00 -12.76
CA LEU A 58 -0.90 20.80 -13.00
C LEU A 58 -2.41 21.09 -13.12
N LEU A 59 -2.97 21.91 -12.22
CA LEU A 59 -4.39 22.30 -12.31
C LEU A 59 -4.73 23.04 -13.61
N LYS A 60 -3.81 23.86 -14.13
CA LYS A 60 -4.01 24.54 -15.43
C LYS A 60 -3.98 23.58 -16.62
N GLN A 61 -3.48 22.36 -16.43
CA GLN A 61 -3.42 21.31 -17.45
C GLN A 61 -4.57 20.32 -17.31
N LEU A 62 -5.42 20.44 -16.28
CA LEU A 62 -6.53 19.53 -16.02
C LEU A 62 -7.45 19.33 -17.23
N TYR A 63 -7.64 20.37 -18.04
CA TYR A 63 -8.47 20.37 -19.25
C TYR A 63 -7.65 20.31 -20.55
N LYS A 64 -6.33 20.14 -20.46
CA LYS A 64 -5.45 20.05 -21.62
C LYS A 64 -5.12 18.58 -21.85
N SER A 65 -5.76 17.98 -22.84
CA SER A 65 -5.36 16.65 -23.29
C SER A 65 -3.98 16.73 -23.95
N GLU A 66 -3.02 15.96 -23.45
CA GLU A 66 -1.70 15.85 -24.05
C GLU A 66 -1.71 14.69 -25.05
N ASN A 67 -1.73 15.04 -26.34
CA ASN A 67 -1.99 14.07 -27.42
C ASN A 67 -0.84 13.08 -27.70
N ASN A 68 0.21 13.00 -26.88
CA ASN A 68 1.33 12.11 -27.13
C ASN A 68 1.80 11.37 -25.86
N LEU A 69 1.05 10.33 -25.51
CA LEU A 69 1.32 9.42 -24.41
C LEU A 69 2.71 8.76 -24.51
N GLU A 70 3.16 8.39 -25.72
CA GLU A 70 4.45 7.75 -25.92
C GLU A 70 5.60 8.69 -25.51
N ASN A 71 5.53 9.97 -25.89
CA ASN A 71 6.50 10.97 -25.49
C ASN A 71 6.47 11.22 -23.98
N LEU A 72 5.28 11.27 -23.38
CA LEU A 72 5.13 11.39 -21.94
C LEU A 72 5.83 10.23 -21.20
N CYS A 73 5.55 8.99 -21.61
CA CYS A 73 6.18 7.82 -21.01
C CYS A 73 7.70 7.77 -21.23
N LYS A 74 8.20 8.22 -22.39
CA LYS A 74 9.65 8.35 -22.63
C LYS A 74 10.29 9.40 -21.73
N ASN A 75 9.62 10.53 -21.53
CA ASN A 75 10.12 11.63 -20.71
C ASN A 75 10.13 11.29 -19.21
N LEU A 76 9.30 10.36 -18.74
CA LEU A 76 9.35 9.85 -17.35
C LEU A 76 10.69 9.25 -16.96
N TYR A 77 11.44 8.69 -17.92
CA TYR A 77 12.69 7.98 -17.65
C TYR A 77 13.94 8.84 -17.89
N ARG A 78 13.77 10.09 -18.31
CA ARG A 78 14.87 10.97 -18.67
C ARG A 78 15.71 11.31 -17.43
N GLY A 79 16.99 10.99 -17.47
CA GLY A 79 17.91 11.29 -16.35
C GLY A 79 17.67 10.47 -15.08
N LEU A 80 16.93 9.36 -15.18
CA LEU A 80 16.76 8.38 -14.11
C LEU A 80 17.68 7.17 -14.32
N ASN A 81 18.21 6.63 -13.23
CA ASN A 81 18.88 5.33 -13.26
C ASN A 81 17.85 4.18 -13.29
N GLU A 82 18.30 2.94 -13.55
CA GLU A 82 17.38 1.78 -13.68
C GLU A 82 16.54 1.50 -12.43
N GLN A 83 17.08 1.76 -11.23
CA GLN A 83 16.33 1.57 -9.98
C GLN A 83 15.23 2.62 -9.84
N GLU A 84 15.53 3.88 -10.16
CA GLU A 84 14.56 4.97 -10.18
C GLU A 84 13.47 4.76 -11.24
N LYS A 85 13.83 4.29 -12.44
CA LYS A 85 12.86 3.91 -13.49
C LYS A 85 11.88 2.85 -13.00
N ASN A 86 12.38 1.83 -12.29
CA ASN A 86 11.55 0.79 -11.70
C ASN A 86 10.61 1.35 -10.62
N ILE A 87 11.11 2.22 -9.74
CA ILE A 87 10.27 2.89 -8.74
C ILE A 87 9.16 3.67 -9.41
N VAL A 88 9.49 4.48 -10.43
CA VAL A 88 8.52 5.30 -11.17
C VAL A 88 7.47 4.43 -11.86
N ARG A 89 7.88 3.43 -12.65
CA ARG A 89 6.93 2.62 -13.43
C ARG A 89 5.98 1.82 -12.55
N PHE A 90 6.47 1.21 -11.46
CA PHE A 90 5.63 0.39 -10.58
C PHE A 90 4.69 1.27 -9.74
N SER A 91 5.18 2.44 -9.30
CA SER A 91 4.34 3.39 -8.57
C SER A 91 3.25 3.95 -9.48
N LEU A 92 3.58 4.29 -10.73
CA LEU A 92 2.63 4.85 -11.69
C LEU A 92 1.53 3.85 -12.04
N ILE A 93 1.87 2.58 -12.31
CA ILE A 93 0.87 1.56 -12.59
C ILE A 93 -0.09 1.36 -11.41
N ARG A 94 0.45 1.32 -10.19
CA ARG A 94 -0.38 1.22 -8.98
C ARG A 94 -1.31 2.43 -8.85
N ASP A 95 -0.78 3.64 -9.00
CA ASP A 95 -1.57 4.86 -8.89
C ASP A 95 -2.64 4.94 -9.99
N LEU A 96 -2.35 4.46 -11.22
CA LEU A 96 -3.34 4.33 -12.30
C LEU A 96 -4.46 3.32 -11.96
N MET A 97 -4.09 2.16 -11.41
CA MET A 97 -5.09 1.16 -10.97
C MET A 97 -6.00 1.68 -9.85
N LEU A 98 -5.48 2.55 -8.99
CA LEU A 98 -6.28 3.20 -7.94
C LEU A 98 -7.20 4.27 -8.52
N LEU A 99 -6.69 5.06 -9.47
CA LEU A 99 -7.44 6.11 -10.15
C LEU A 99 -8.66 5.54 -10.91
N MET A 100 -8.44 4.52 -11.74
CA MET A 100 -9.52 3.83 -12.49
C MET A 100 -10.58 3.17 -11.58
N LYS A 101 -10.24 2.90 -10.32
CA LYS A 101 -11.15 2.26 -9.35
C LYS A 101 -11.83 3.26 -8.43
N SER A 102 -11.55 4.55 -8.59
CA SER A 102 -11.97 5.59 -7.66
C SER A 102 -13.47 5.86 -7.70
N ASP A 103 -14.10 5.67 -8.85
CA ASP A 103 -15.53 5.90 -9.12
C ASP A 103 -16.36 4.60 -9.21
N TYR A 104 -15.73 3.45 -8.94
CA TYR A 104 -16.32 2.11 -8.99
C TYR A 104 -16.79 1.64 -10.38
N TYR A 105 -16.36 2.32 -11.46
CA TYR A 105 -16.70 1.96 -12.82
C TYR A 105 -15.46 2.02 -13.71
N GLU A 106 -15.07 0.90 -14.31
CA GLU A 106 -13.93 0.88 -15.25
C GLU A 106 -14.49 0.97 -16.67
N ALA A 107 -14.28 2.10 -17.34
CA ALA A 107 -14.67 2.26 -18.74
C ALA A 107 -13.76 1.45 -19.69
N GLN A 108 -14.26 1.14 -20.88
CA GLN A 108 -13.45 0.40 -21.87
C GLN A 108 -12.27 1.25 -22.35
N GLU A 109 -12.51 2.55 -22.52
CA GLU A 109 -11.53 3.56 -22.94
C GLU A 109 -10.39 3.69 -21.93
N GLU A 110 -10.70 3.72 -20.63
CA GLU A 110 -9.70 3.69 -19.55
C GLU A 110 -8.89 2.39 -19.57
N THR A 111 -9.56 1.25 -19.76
CA THR A 111 -8.92 -0.07 -19.83
C THR A 111 -7.96 -0.16 -21.01
N ASP A 112 -8.35 0.35 -22.17
CA ASP A 112 -7.54 0.38 -23.37
C ASP A 112 -6.33 1.31 -23.20
N LEU A 113 -6.54 2.50 -22.62
CA LEU A 113 -5.46 3.43 -22.29
C LEU A 113 -4.49 2.83 -21.28
N PHE A 114 -4.99 2.17 -20.24
CA PHE A 114 -4.18 1.51 -19.22
C PHE A 114 -3.31 0.42 -19.83
N ASN A 115 -3.87 -0.39 -20.74
CA ASN A 115 -3.13 -1.41 -21.46
C ASN A 115 -2.04 -0.81 -22.37
N GLN A 116 -2.31 0.31 -23.03
CA GLN A 116 -1.29 1.03 -23.79
C GLN A 116 -0.14 1.52 -22.89
N ILE A 117 -0.46 2.10 -21.72
CA ILE A 117 0.55 2.53 -20.75
C ILE A 117 1.37 1.34 -20.23
N LYS A 118 0.73 0.20 -19.92
CA LYS A 118 1.43 -1.03 -19.51
C LYS A 118 2.48 -1.45 -20.54
N VAL A 119 2.12 -1.43 -21.83
CA VAL A 119 3.04 -1.77 -22.91
C VAL A 119 4.20 -0.77 -22.98
N LEU A 120 3.91 0.53 -22.95
CA LEU A 120 4.93 1.59 -22.99
C LEU A 120 5.91 1.54 -21.80
N LEU A 121 5.44 1.12 -20.62
CA LEU A 121 6.26 1.00 -19.42
C LEU A 121 6.91 -0.39 -19.23
N ASN A 122 6.73 -1.30 -20.20
CA ASN A 122 7.22 -2.69 -20.16
C ASN A 122 6.75 -3.46 -18.90
N ILE A 123 5.46 -3.40 -18.61
CA ILE A 123 4.84 -4.07 -17.46
C ILE A 123 4.30 -5.42 -17.92
N THR A 124 4.92 -6.49 -17.43
CA THR A 124 4.52 -7.88 -17.70
C THR A 124 3.31 -8.31 -16.86
N GLU A 125 2.64 -9.37 -17.28
CA GLU A 125 1.54 -9.98 -16.52
C GLU A 125 1.98 -10.52 -15.16
N GLU A 126 3.23 -10.98 -15.02
CA GLU A 126 3.79 -11.40 -13.72
C GLU A 126 3.80 -10.23 -12.71
N HIS A 127 4.14 -9.01 -13.16
CA HIS A 127 4.05 -7.83 -12.30
C HIS A 127 2.58 -7.51 -11.94
N MET A 128 1.62 -7.74 -12.84
CA MET A 128 0.21 -7.52 -12.57
C MET A 128 -0.36 -8.48 -11.53
N VAL A 129 0.05 -9.75 -11.57
CA VAL A 129 -0.30 -10.73 -10.54
C VAL A 129 0.16 -10.24 -9.16
N TRP A 130 1.39 -9.74 -9.07
CA TRP A 130 1.94 -9.20 -7.82
C TRP A 130 1.10 -8.04 -7.25
N PHE A 131 0.68 -7.08 -8.09
CA PHE A 131 -0.19 -5.98 -7.65
C PHE A 131 -1.55 -6.45 -7.14
N ASN A 132 -2.13 -7.49 -7.76
CA ASN A 132 -3.42 -8.04 -7.35
C ASN A 132 -3.32 -8.84 -6.05
N GLU A 133 -2.24 -9.60 -5.86
CA GLU A 133 -1.96 -10.34 -4.62
C GLU A 133 -1.70 -9.39 -3.44
N GLU A 134 -0.93 -8.32 -3.67
CA GLU A 134 -0.70 -7.26 -2.69
C GLU A 134 -2.04 -6.71 -2.18
N LYS A 135 -2.95 -6.37 -3.10
CA LYS A 135 -4.28 -5.84 -2.74
C LYS A 135 -5.11 -6.82 -1.91
N ALA A 136 -5.11 -8.10 -2.25
CA ALA A 136 -5.86 -9.12 -1.53
C ALA A 136 -5.38 -9.28 -0.08
N LEU A 137 -4.05 -9.22 0.13
CA LEU A 137 -3.44 -9.28 1.47
C LEU A 137 -3.88 -8.12 2.37
N TYR A 138 -4.07 -6.93 1.83
CA TYR A 138 -4.50 -5.76 2.60
C TYR A 138 -6.01 -5.76 2.89
N GLN A 139 -6.85 -6.14 1.92
CA GLN A 139 -8.31 -6.19 2.10
C GLN A 139 -8.75 -7.24 3.15
N ASP A 140 -8.06 -8.36 3.26
CA ASP A 140 -8.37 -9.38 4.28
C ASP A 140 -8.04 -8.91 5.71
N THR A 141 -7.16 -7.92 5.87
CA THR A 141 -6.79 -7.40 7.19
C THR A 141 -7.70 -6.30 7.71
N SER A 142 -8.47 -5.63 6.85
CA SER A 142 -9.33 -4.50 7.26
C SER A 142 -10.67 -4.95 7.82
N ASN A 143 -11.15 -6.15 7.51
CA ASN A 143 -12.52 -6.57 7.83
C ASN A 143 -12.66 -7.53 9.01
N LYS A 144 -11.61 -8.22 9.44
CA LYS A 144 -11.60 -8.98 10.70
C LYS A 144 -10.17 -9.00 11.24
N PRO A 145 -9.92 -8.79 12.54
CA PRO A 145 -8.69 -9.29 13.12
C PRO A 145 -8.74 -10.79 12.83
N LEU A 146 -7.85 -11.28 11.95
CA LEU A 146 -7.76 -12.70 11.63
C LEU A 146 -7.88 -13.46 12.95
N SER A 147 -8.98 -14.19 13.10
CA SER A 147 -9.27 -15.00 14.27
C SER A 147 -8.34 -16.21 14.22
N TYR A 148 -7.06 -15.93 14.42
CA TYR A 148 -6.00 -16.91 14.60
C TYR A 148 -6.16 -17.63 15.93
N GLU A 149 -7.00 -17.14 16.85
CA GLU A 149 -7.15 -17.73 18.19
C GLU A 149 -7.46 -19.23 18.14
N GLY A 150 -8.31 -19.69 17.21
CA GLY A 150 -8.64 -21.12 17.10
C GLY A 150 -7.52 -21.99 16.49
N ILE A 151 -6.87 -21.54 15.42
CA ILE A 151 -5.81 -22.33 14.75
C ILE A 151 -4.51 -22.29 15.56
N GLU A 152 -4.21 -21.15 16.19
CA GLU A 152 -3.07 -20.93 17.05
C GLU A 152 -3.18 -21.78 18.33
N GLU A 153 -4.37 -21.85 18.96
CA GLU A 153 -4.62 -22.81 20.05
C GLU A 153 -4.47 -24.25 19.59
N THR A 154 -4.97 -24.61 18.40
CA THR A 154 -4.87 -25.99 17.89
C THR A 154 -3.41 -26.40 17.63
N VAL A 155 -2.59 -25.53 17.04
CA VAL A 155 -1.15 -25.78 16.80
C VAL A 155 -0.35 -25.77 18.11
N LEU A 156 -0.65 -24.85 19.03
CA LEU A 156 -0.05 -24.79 20.36
C LEU A 156 -0.42 -26.02 21.20
N MET A 157 -1.66 -26.51 21.09
CA MET A 157 -2.15 -27.70 21.77
C MET A 157 -1.56 -28.98 21.16
N ALA A 158 -1.47 -29.06 19.83
CA ALA A 158 -0.83 -30.17 19.12
C ALA A 158 0.67 -30.28 19.45
N THR A 159 1.38 -29.15 19.59
CA THR A 159 2.79 -29.15 20.01
C THR A 159 2.96 -29.42 21.51
N ALA A 160 2.09 -28.89 22.37
CA ALA A 160 2.09 -29.16 23.82
C ALA A 160 1.78 -30.63 24.15
N ILE A 161 1.00 -31.32 23.31
CA ILE A 161 0.68 -32.75 23.43
C ILE A 161 1.71 -33.63 22.70
N GLY A 162 2.18 -33.19 21.53
CA GLY A 162 3.09 -33.94 20.66
C GLY A 162 4.54 -34.02 21.15
N VAL A 163 5.06 -32.98 21.82
CA VAL A 163 6.43 -32.98 22.37
C VAL A 163 6.58 -33.95 23.56
N PRO A 164 5.64 -34.03 24.53
CA PRO A 164 5.67 -35.06 25.57
C PRO A 164 5.50 -36.49 25.03
N LEU A 165 4.63 -36.70 24.05
CA LEU A 165 4.42 -38.03 23.43
C LEU A 165 5.66 -38.51 22.66
N THR A 166 6.29 -37.64 21.87
CA THR A 166 7.51 -37.99 21.13
C THR A 166 8.70 -38.19 22.07
N THR A 167 8.86 -37.38 23.12
CA THR A 167 9.92 -37.60 24.12
C THR A 167 9.69 -38.87 24.95
N PHE A 168 8.45 -39.22 25.28
CA PHE A 168 8.12 -40.49 25.95
C PHE A 168 8.46 -41.69 25.06
N LEU A 169 8.02 -41.70 23.80
CA LEU A 169 8.26 -42.78 22.83
C LEU A 169 9.74 -42.92 22.42
N PHE A 170 10.49 -41.82 22.27
CA PHE A 170 11.92 -41.86 21.93
C PHE A 170 12.84 -42.12 23.14
N SER A 171 12.40 -41.83 24.37
CA SER A 171 13.19 -42.11 25.58
C SER A 171 13.40 -43.61 25.84
N ASP A 172 12.48 -44.47 25.39
CA ASP A 172 12.62 -45.93 25.42
C ASP A 172 13.48 -46.45 24.25
N SER A 173 13.55 -45.72 23.14
CA SER A 173 14.26 -46.17 21.93
C SER A 173 15.78 -45.93 21.95
N PHE A 174 16.29 -45.04 22.81
CA PHE A 174 17.73 -44.75 22.93
C PHE A 174 18.48 -45.59 24.00
N LYS A 175 17.81 -46.55 24.67
CA LYS A 175 18.44 -47.49 25.62
C LYS A 175 18.55 -48.91 25.06
N LYS A 176 19.08 -49.07 23.85
CA LYS A 176 19.63 -50.36 23.41
C LYS A 176 21.14 -50.38 23.68
N ASN A 177 21.50 -50.50 24.96
CA ASN A 177 22.83 -50.95 25.36
C ASN A 177 22.63 -52.32 26.06
N PRO A 178 23.10 -53.44 25.46
CA PRO A 178 22.69 -54.79 25.89
C PRO A 178 23.39 -55.31 27.16
N PHE A 179 24.19 -54.50 27.85
CA PHE A 179 24.90 -54.92 29.05
C PHE A 179 24.61 -53.97 30.21
N LEU A 180 23.64 -54.33 31.05
CA LEU A 180 23.64 -54.16 32.52
C LEU A 180 22.22 -54.35 33.08
N LEU A 181 21.87 -55.61 33.32
CA LEU A 181 20.78 -56.01 34.21
C LEU A 181 21.14 -55.61 35.66
N LYS A 182 20.77 -54.39 36.08
CA LYS A 182 20.54 -54.07 37.50
C LYS A 182 19.09 -53.66 37.70
N LYS A 183 18.29 -54.63 38.13
CA LYS A 183 16.94 -54.46 38.69
C LYS A 183 17.05 -53.64 39.98
N SER A 184 16.75 -52.34 39.93
CA SER A 184 16.33 -51.52 41.08
C SER A 184 16.14 -50.07 40.62
N SER A 185 15.00 -49.44 40.99
CA SER A 185 14.61 -48.02 40.80
C SER A 185 13.83 -47.58 39.55
N HIS A 186 13.26 -48.49 38.75
CA HIS A 186 12.56 -48.09 37.51
C HIS A 186 11.32 -47.18 37.72
N LYS A 187 10.60 -47.31 38.86
CA LYS A 187 9.42 -46.47 39.18
C LYS A 187 9.76 -45.02 39.57
N ARG A 188 10.97 -44.75 40.09
CA ARG A 188 11.38 -43.39 40.52
C ARG A 188 11.90 -42.55 39.35
N ARG A 189 12.57 -43.19 38.38
CA ARG A 189 12.98 -42.55 37.11
C ARG A 189 11.78 -42.17 36.24
N LEU A 190 10.76 -43.04 36.12
CA LEU A 190 9.58 -42.75 35.31
C LEU A 190 8.84 -41.47 35.75
N ARG A 191 8.71 -41.23 37.06
CA ARG A 191 8.06 -40.02 37.60
C ARG A 191 8.89 -38.74 37.36
N THR A 192 10.22 -38.86 37.44
CA THR A 192 11.11 -37.70 37.21
C THR A 192 11.23 -37.38 35.72
N ASP A 193 11.20 -38.39 34.84
CA ASP A 193 11.17 -38.21 33.39
C ASP A 193 9.81 -37.63 32.91
N LEU A 194 8.69 -38.06 33.51
CA LEU A 194 7.36 -37.52 33.23
C LEU A 194 7.19 -36.06 33.73
N LEU A 195 7.74 -35.74 34.90
CA LEU A 195 7.78 -34.34 35.37
C LEU A 195 8.65 -33.46 34.45
N ARG A 196 9.79 -33.99 33.97
CA ARG A 196 10.65 -33.28 33.01
C ARG A 196 9.96 -33.05 31.67
N SER A 197 9.25 -34.03 31.12
CA SER A 197 8.54 -33.86 29.86
C SER A 197 7.39 -32.85 29.96
N ILE A 198 6.65 -32.85 31.07
CA ILE A 198 5.63 -31.82 31.35
C ILE A 198 6.28 -30.43 31.45
N ALA A 199 7.40 -30.30 32.16
CA ALA A 199 8.12 -29.03 32.29
C ALA A 199 8.62 -28.51 30.93
N ILE A 200 9.21 -29.39 30.10
CA ILE A 200 9.66 -29.04 28.75
C ILE A 200 8.48 -28.65 27.85
N GLY A 201 7.36 -29.37 27.94
CA GLY A 201 6.12 -29.02 27.24
C GLY A 201 5.60 -27.63 27.63
N GLY A 202 5.57 -27.32 28.93
CA GLY A 202 5.17 -26.01 29.45
C GLY A 202 6.10 -24.88 28.98
N VAL A 203 7.41 -25.07 29.04
CA VAL A 203 8.41 -24.10 28.56
C VAL A 203 8.30 -23.89 27.04
N SER A 204 8.11 -24.97 26.28
CA SER A 204 7.94 -24.90 24.82
C SER A 204 6.67 -24.15 24.44
N TYR A 205 5.55 -24.45 25.10
CA TYR A 205 4.29 -23.75 24.92
C TYR A 205 4.41 -22.25 25.25
N HIS A 206 5.04 -21.90 26.38
CA HIS A 206 5.25 -20.50 26.74
C HIS A 206 6.18 -19.76 25.77
N SER A 207 7.25 -20.41 25.29
CA SER A 207 8.18 -19.83 24.32
C SER A 207 7.49 -19.56 22.99
N LEU A 208 6.69 -20.52 22.50
CA LEU A 208 5.94 -20.38 21.25
C LEU A 208 4.86 -19.30 21.37
N LYS A 209 4.09 -19.30 22.48
CA LYS A 209 3.08 -18.28 22.79
C LYS A 209 3.70 -16.88 22.88
N TRP A 210 4.87 -16.75 23.48
CA TRP A 210 5.60 -15.47 23.54
C TRP A 210 6.05 -15.01 22.16
N TRP A 211 6.61 -15.91 21.34
CA TRP A 211 7.04 -15.59 19.98
C TRP A 211 5.89 -15.16 19.07
N LEU A 212 4.77 -15.88 19.12
CA LEU A 212 3.57 -15.55 18.35
C LEU A 212 2.97 -14.20 18.79
N ARG A 213 2.85 -13.95 20.10
CA ARG A 213 2.45 -12.65 20.64
C ARG A 213 3.36 -11.52 20.17
N ARG A 214 4.68 -11.75 20.10
CA ARG A 214 5.64 -10.77 19.59
C ARG A 214 5.43 -10.47 18.11
N ARG A 215 5.17 -11.49 17.29
CA ARG A 215 4.81 -11.31 15.87
C ARG A 215 3.50 -10.55 15.71
N LYS A 216 2.45 -10.92 16.44
CA LYS A 216 1.14 -10.22 16.44
C LYS A 216 1.30 -8.75 16.83
N LYS A 217 2.04 -8.46 17.90
CA LYS A 217 2.33 -7.07 18.33
C LYS A 217 3.07 -6.28 17.25
N LYS A 218 4.05 -6.88 16.58
CA LYS A 218 4.78 -6.23 15.48
C LYS A 218 3.85 -5.97 14.29
N SER A 219 3.00 -6.93 13.93
CA SER A 219 2.02 -6.76 12.85
C SER A 219 1.04 -5.62 13.13
N MET A 220 0.44 -5.60 14.33
CA MET A 220 -0.48 -4.51 14.72
C MET A 220 0.22 -3.15 14.75
N SER A 221 1.48 -3.09 15.20
CA SER A 221 2.26 -1.85 15.17
C SER A 221 2.54 -1.38 13.73
N LEU A 222 2.81 -2.29 12.80
CA LEU A 222 3.00 -1.93 11.39
C LEU A 222 1.68 -1.45 10.77
N GLN A 223 0.57 -2.13 11.03
CA GLN A 223 -0.76 -1.71 10.61
C GLN A 223 -1.11 -0.32 11.15
N GLN A 224 -0.84 -0.07 12.43
CA GLN A 224 -1.08 1.25 13.02
C GLN A 224 -0.22 2.33 12.36
N CYS A 225 1.07 2.07 12.11
CA CYS A 225 1.92 2.99 11.37
C CYS A 225 1.40 3.26 9.95
N MET A 226 0.89 2.24 9.25
CA MET A 226 0.29 2.40 7.92
C MET A 226 -0.96 3.28 7.97
N ILE A 227 -1.87 3.03 8.93
CA ILE A 227 -3.07 3.85 9.12
C ILE A 227 -2.68 5.31 9.39
N GLU A 228 -1.72 5.54 10.29
CA GLU A 228 -1.25 6.91 10.60
C GLU A 228 -0.61 7.60 9.39
N GLU A 229 0.14 6.88 8.54
CA GLU A 229 0.68 7.39 7.28
C GLU A 229 -0.43 7.79 6.31
N VAL A 230 -1.44 6.95 6.14
CA VAL A 230 -2.57 7.20 5.24
C VAL A 230 -3.44 8.36 5.74
N GLU A 231 -3.67 8.47 7.05
CA GLU A 231 -4.37 9.62 7.64
C GLU A 231 -3.59 10.92 7.42
N LYS A 232 -2.28 10.93 7.66
CA LYS A 232 -1.42 12.10 7.38
C LYS A 232 -1.47 12.50 5.90
N LEU A 233 -1.53 11.51 5.02
CA LEU A 233 -1.61 11.71 3.58
C LEU A 233 -2.95 12.35 3.17
N GLN A 234 -4.07 11.85 3.71
CA GLN A 234 -5.39 12.43 3.48
C GLN A 234 -5.51 13.85 4.03
N GLU A 235 -4.99 14.12 5.23
CA GLU A 235 -4.98 15.48 5.80
C GLU A 235 -4.13 16.45 4.98
N ARG A 236 -2.99 15.98 4.43
CA ARG A 236 -2.18 16.79 3.50
C ARG A 236 -2.94 17.08 2.21
N ALA A 237 -3.64 16.08 1.64
CA ALA A 237 -4.46 16.26 0.44
C ALA A 237 -5.58 17.29 0.66
N LYS A 238 -6.33 17.18 1.78
CA LYS A 238 -7.35 18.17 2.18
C LYS A 238 -6.76 19.58 2.28
N ARG A 239 -5.59 19.70 2.92
CA ARG A 239 -4.90 20.99 3.07
C ARG A 239 -4.49 21.58 1.73
N TYR A 240 -3.90 20.78 0.84
CA TYR A 240 -3.53 21.22 -0.51
C TYR A 240 -4.75 21.74 -1.27
N MET A 241 -5.84 20.96 -1.28
CA MET A 241 -7.07 21.31 -1.98
C MET A 241 -7.71 22.60 -1.42
N ALA A 242 -7.72 22.78 -0.10
CA ALA A 242 -8.21 23.99 0.54
C ALA A 242 -7.40 25.24 0.17
N LEU A 243 -6.06 25.14 0.15
CA LEU A 243 -5.17 26.23 -0.23
C LEU A 243 -5.32 26.60 -1.71
N ASP A 244 -5.44 25.61 -2.58
CA ASP A 244 -5.59 25.82 -4.01
C ASP A 244 -6.98 26.42 -4.34
N LEU A 245 -8.03 25.98 -3.64
CA LEU A 245 -9.37 26.54 -3.72
C LEU A 245 -9.38 28.01 -3.27
N GLN A 246 -8.75 28.35 -2.15
CA GLN A 246 -8.62 29.73 -1.68
C GLN A 246 -7.91 30.59 -2.72
N HIS A 247 -6.82 30.09 -3.29
CA HIS A 247 -6.07 30.78 -4.33
C HIS A 247 -6.93 31.04 -5.57
N LEU A 248 -7.65 30.04 -6.08
CA LEU A 248 -8.52 30.19 -7.26
C LEU A 248 -9.69 31.13 -6.98
N GLN A 249 -10.25 31.14 -5.77
CA GLN A 249 -11.30 32.09 -5.41
C GLN A 249 -10.78 33.53 -5.37
N GLN A 250 -9.58 33.74 -4.82
CA GLN A 250 -8.93 35.05 -4.81
C GLN A 250 -8.63 35.50 -6.24
N SER A 251 -7.99 34.66 -7.08
CA SER A 251 -7.69 35.06 -8.46
C SER A 251 -8.93 35.37 -9.30
N LEU A 252 -10.09 34.77 -8.97
CA LEU A 252 -11.35 35.08 -9.64
C LEU A 252 -11.92 36.46 -9.26
N GLN A 253 -11.63 36.96 -8.06
CA GLN A 253 -12.06 38.30 -7.62
C GLN A 253 -11.30 39.42 -8.32
N TRP A 254 -10.05 39.15 -8.72
CA TRP A 254 -9.16 40.10 -9.39
C TRP A 254 -9.06 39.88 -10.90
N ALA A 255 -9.76 38.89 -11.45
CA ALA A 255 -9.76 38.60 -12.87
C ALA A 255 -10.67 39.60 -13.59
N GLU A 256 -10.06 40.62 -14.17
CA GLU A 256 -10.69 41.49 -15.15
C GLU A 256 -10.31 40.94 -16.54
N GLU A 257 -11.31 40.78 -17.43
CA GLU A 257 -11.18 40.73 -18.91
C GLU A 257 -11.25 39.39 -19.69
N ASN A 258 -11.01 38.19 -19.16
CA ASN A 258 -11.19 36.94 -19.95
C ASN A 258 -12.32 36.03 -19.46
N PHE A 259 -13.47 36.05 -20.14
CA PHE A 259 -14.67 35.28 -19.79
C PHE A 259 -14.44 33.76 -19.79
N ILE A 260 -13.71 33.22 -20.77
CA ILE A 260 -13.51 31.78 -20.93
C ILE A 260 -12.65 31.23 -19.78
N ASP A 261 -11.57 31.92 -19.44
CA ASP A 261 -10.68 31.52 -18.34
C ASP A 261 -11.42 31.58 -16.98
N MET A 262 -12.30 32.57 -16.79
CA MET A 262 -13.13 32.67 -15.60
C MET A 262 -14.12 31.51 -15.46
N GLU A 263 -14.73 31.06 -16.56
CA GLU A 263 -15.68 29.95 -16.56
C GLU A 263 -15.00 28.64 -16.19
N LEU A 264 -13.89 28.30 -16.86
CA LEU A 264 -13.06 27.13 -16.52
C LEU A 264 -12.59 27.17 -15.07
N GLN A 265 -12.21 28.34 -14.57
CA GLN A 265 -11.80 28.51 -13.18
C GLN A 265 -12.97 28.31 -12.20
N ARG A 266 -14.19 28.74 -12.53
CA ARG A 266 -15.40 28.46 -11.73
C ARG A 266 -15.71 26.98 -11.70
N GLU A 267 -15.64 26.30 -12.83
CA GLU A 267 -15.82 24.85 -12.91
C GLU A 267 -14.80 24.11 -12.07
N THR A 268 -13.52 24.50 -12.15
CA THR A 268 -12.44 23.96 -11.31
C THR A 268 -12.74 24.16 -9.83
N ILE A 269 -13.19 25.35 -9.42
CA ILE A 269 -13.58 25.64 -8.02
C ILE A 269 -14.72 24.73 -7.57
N ILE A 270 -15.74 24.52 -8.40
CA ILE A 270 -16.87 23.64 -8.09
C ILE A 270 -16.39 22.19 -7.95
N LEU A 271 -15.53 21.72 -8.86
CA LEU A 271 -14.96 20.38 -8.84
C LEU A 271 -14.11 20.17 -7.57
N LEU A 272 -13.23 21.12 -7.23
CA LEU A 272 -12.44 21.09 -5.99
C LEU A 272 -13.32 21.07 -4.73
N LYS A 273 -14.40 21.86 -4.67
CA LYS A 273 -15.34 21.84 -3.54
C LYS A 273 -15.98 20.46 -3.36
N LYS A 274 -16.44 19.85 -4.46
CA LYS A 274 -17.05 18.51 -4.43
C LYS A 274 -16.02 17.46 -4.00
N SER A 275 -14.81 17.53 -4.55
CA SER A 275 -13.71 16.60 -4.24
C SER A 275 -13.25 16.73 -2.78
N LEU A 276 -13.24 17.95 -2.24
CA LEU A 276 -12.91 18.19 -0.83
C LEU A 276 -13.98 17.57 0.08
N ALA A 277 -15.26 17.71 -0.29
CA ALA A 277 -16.36 17.06 0.43
C ALA A 277 -16.23 15.53 0.39
N VAL A 278 -15.84 14.95 -0.74
CA VAL A 278 -15.49 13.52 -0.84
C VAL A 278 -14.39 13.16 0.15
N LEU A 279 -13.28 13.91 0.18
CA LEU A 279 -12.18 13.65 1.12
C LEU A 279 -12.57 13.82 2.59
N HIS A 280 -13.57 14.63 2.93
CA HIS A 280 -14.07 14.73 4.30
C HIS A 280 -14.97 13.54 4.69
N ASN A 281 -15.71 12.99 3.74
CA ASN A 281 -16.72 11.96 3.99
C ASN A 281 -16.23 10.53 3.72
N THR A 282 -15.05 10.38 3.10
CA THR A 282 -14.43 9.08 2.84
C THR A 282 -13.37 8.76 3.89
N LYS A 283 -13.30 7.47 4.26
CA LYS A 283 -12.21 6.98 5.12
C LYS A 283 -10.89 7.05 4.35
N PRO A 284 -9.76 7.18 5.07
CA PRO A 284 -8.44 7.04 4.45
C PRO A 284 -8.36 5.68 3.77
N GLN A 285 -8.14 5.67 2.46
CA GLN A 285 -7.90 4.46 1.69
C GLN A 285 -6.40 4.27 1.57
N GLU A 286 -5.93 3.04 1.78
CA GLU A 286 -4.52 2.70 1.59
C GLU A 286 -4.14 2.92 0.11
N LEU A 287 -3.26 3.90 -0.13
CA LEU A 287 -2.64 4.17 -1.44
C LEU A 287 -1.47 3.26 -1.70
#